data_AF-A0A0P9NP10-F1
#
_entry.id   AF-A0A0P9NP10-F1
#
_cell.length_a   1.000
_cell.length_b   1.000
_cell.length_c   1.000
_cell.angle_alpha   90.00
_cell.angle_beta   90.00
_cell.angle_gamma   90.00
#
_symmetry.space_group_name_H-M   'P 1'
#
loop_
_entity.id
_entity.type
_entity.pdbx_description
1 polymer ?
#
loop_
_entity_poly.entity_id
_entity_poly.type
_entity_poly.pdbx_seq_one_letter_code
_entity_poly.pdbx_strand_id
1 'polypeptide(L)' 'MSELLLIDDDQELCELLSSWLSQEGFQVRACHDGTSARQALADAAPAAVVLDVML' A
#
# COMPACT_ATOMS: atom_id res chain seq x y z
N MET A 1 6.54 7.55 -12.23
CA MET A 1 6.57 7.34 -10.77
C MET A 1 6.16 5.91 -10.52
N SER A 2 6.89 5.17 -9.68
CA SER A 2 6.56 3.78 -9.38
C SER A 2 5.47 3.74 -8.30
N GLU A 3 4.39 3.01 -8.55
CA GLU A 3 3.30 2.83 -7.58
C GLU A 3 3.63 1.67 -6.63
N LEU A 4 3.44 1.90 -5.32
CA LEU A 4 3.59 0.92 -4.26
C LEU A 4 2.22 0.69 -3.61
N LEU A 5 1.86 -0.58 -3.40
CA LEU A 5 0.65 -0.95 -2.69
C LEU A 5 1.02 -1.44 -1.27
N LEU A 6 0.55 -0.75 -0.24
CA LEU A 6 0.59 -1.23 1.14
C LEU A 6 -0.71 -1.95 1.50
N ILE A 7 -0.60 -3.09 2.16
CA ILE A 7 -1.71 -3.88 2.65
C ILE A 7 -1.45 -4.18 4.14
N ASP A 8 -2.13 -3.46 5.01
CA ASP A 8 -1.96 -3.52 6.47
C ASP A 8 -3.23 -2.94 7.14
N ASP A 9 -3.78 -3.61 8.15
CA ASP A 9 -4.99 -3.18 8.86
C ASP A 9 -4.71 -2.05 9.87
N ASP A 10 -3.44 -1.85 10.25
CA ASP A 10 -2.99 -0.70 11.03
C ASP A 10 -2.90 0.56 10.14
N GLN A 11 -3.90 1.43 10.31
CA GLN A 11 -4.00 2.69 9.58
C GLN A 11 -2.89 3.69 9.98
N GLU A 12 -2.48 3.72 11.25
CA GLU A 12 -1.44 4.66 11.71
C GLU A 12 -0.09 4.30 11.07
N LEU A 13 0.22 3.00 11.02
CA LEU A 13 1.42 2.50 10.34
C LEU A 13 1.36 2.78 8.84
N CYS A 14 0.21 2.53 8.20
CA CYS A 14 0.00 2.85 6.79
C CYS A 14 0.24 4.33 6.48
N GLU A 15 -0.29 5.25 7.29
CA GLU A 15 -0.11 6.70 7.10
C GLU A 15 1.36 7.10 7.25
N LEU A 16 2.04 6.57 8.28
CA LEU A 16 3.46 6.80 8.50
C LEU A 16 4.29 6.35 7.30
N LEU A 17 4.12 5.10 6.86
CA LEU A 17 4.86 4.54 5.72
C LEU A 17 4.52 5.26 4.42
N SER A 18 3.26 5.60 4.20
CA SER A 18 2.83 6.35 3.01
C SER A 18 3.48 7.73 2.95
N SER A 19 3.56 8.43 4.09
CA SER A 19 4.22 9.74 4.17
C SER A 19 5.72 9.65 3.87
N TRP A 20 6.38 8.61 4.37
CA TRP A 20 7.82 8.41 4.19
C TRP A 20 8.15 8.01 2.75
N LEU A 21 7.47 7.01 2.20
CA LEU A 21 7.67 6.55 0.81
C LEU A 21 7.30 7.62 -0.22
N SER A 22 6.30 8.45 0.07
CA SER A 22 5.94 9.57 -0.82
C SER A 22 7.05 10.63 -0.87
N GLN A 23 7.76 10.88 0.25
CA GLN A 23 8.91 11.78 0.28
C GLN A 23 10.07 11.26 -0.57
N GLU A 24 10.23 9.94 -0.68
CA GLU A 24 11.20 9.28 -1.55
C GLU A 24 10.77 9.25 -3.04
N GLY A 25 9.61 9.83 -3.37
CA GLY A 25 9.12 9.98 -4.75
C GLY A 25 8.28 8.81 -5.28
N PHE A 26 7.86 7.89 -4.41
CA PHE A 26 6.90 6.84 -4.76
C PHE A 26 5.47 7.35 -4.71
N GLN A 27 4.60 6.76 -5.54
CA GLN A 27 3.16 6.91 -5.36
C GLN A 27 2.68 5.76 -4.51
N VAL A 28 2.03 6.06 -3.40
CA VAL A 28 1.64 5.05 -2.42
C VAL A 28 0.12 4.94 -2.37
N ARG A 29 -0.37 3.71 -2.47
CA ARG A 29 -1.76 3.34 -2.23
C ARG A 29 -1.80 2.40 -1.03
N ALA A 30 -2.60 2.70 -0.03
CA ALA A 30 -2.83 1.83 1.12
C ALA A 30 -4.18 1.12 1.01
N CYS A 31 -4.24 -0.13 1.44
CA CYS A 31 -5.44 -0.93 1.58
C CYS A 31 -5.42 -1.58 2.98
N HIS A 32 -6.56 -1.58 3.66
CA HIS A 32 -6.66 -2.04 5.06
C HIS A 32 -7.41 -3.35 5.21
N ASP A 33 -7.76 -3.97 4.08
CA ASP A 33 -8.46 -5.24 4.05
C ASP A 33 -8.16 -6.01 2.76
N GLY A 34 -8.33 -7.33 2.82
CA GLY A 34 -8.03 -8.19 1.66
C GLY A 34 -8.95 -7.97 0.46
N THR A 35 -10.13 -7.38 0.62
CA THR A 35 -11.06 -7.11 -0.49
C THR A 35 -10.62 -5.87 -1.27
N SER A 36 -10.33 -4.77 -0.58
CA SER A 36 -9.76 -3.56 -1.20
C SER A 36 -8.40 -3.84 -1.85
N ALA A 37 -7.56 -4.64 -1.20
CA ALA A 37 -6.28 -5.06 -1.77
C ALA A 37 -6.43 -5.85 -3.08
N ARG A 38 -7.36 -6.81 -3.13
CA ARG A 38 -7.64 -7.57 -4.36
C ARG A 38 -8.18 -6.69 -5.49
N GLN A 39 -9.05 -5.73 -5.16
CA GLN A 39 -9.54 -4.76 -6.14
C GLN A 39 -8.40 -3.88 -6.65
N ALA A 40 -7.56 -3.35 -5.76
CA ALA A 40 -6.41 -2.53 -6.13
C ALA A 40 -5.43 -3.26 -7.06
N LEU A 41 -5.17 -4.55 -6.80
CA LEU A 41 -4.33 -5.41 -7.65
C LEU A 41 -4.99 -5.78 -8.99
N ALA A 42 -6.32 -5.80 -9.07
CA ALA A 42 -7.04 -6.04 -10.30
C ALA A 42 -7.10 -4.78 -11.18
N ASP A 43 -7.24 -3.60 -10.55
CA ASP A 43 -7.37 -2.31 -11.23
C ASP A 43 -6.02 -1.77 -11.71
N ALA A 44 -4.93 -2.09 -11.00
CA ALA A 44 -3.59 -1.60 -11.31
C ALA A 44 -2.52 -2.66 -11.05
N ALA A 45 -1.41 -2.59 -11.79
CA ALA A 45 -0.22 -3.40 -11.58
C ALA A 45 0.85 -2.57 -10.85
N PRO A 46 0.87 -2.54 -9.50
CA PRO A 46 1.87 -1.79 -8.76
C PRO A 46 3.27 -2.38 -9.00
N ALA A 47 4.30 -1.55 -8.85
CA ALA A 47 5.70 -1.96 -9.03
C ALA A 47 6.16 -2.89 -7.89
N ALA A 48 5.60 -2.72 -6.69
CA ALA A 48 5.78 -3.65 -5.57
C ALA A 48 4.58 -3.59 -4.62
N VAL A 49 4.45 -4.63 -3.80
CA VAL A 49 3.45 -4.77 -2.76
C VAL A 49 4.16 -4.99 -1.43
N VAL A 50 3.77 -4.24 -0.41
CA VAL A 50 4.16 -4.45 0.98
C VAL A 50 2.93 -5.00 1.68
N LEU A 51 3.02 -6.24 2.15
CA LEU A 51 1.93 -6.95 2.81
C LEU A 51 2.35 -7.25 4.24
N ASP A 52 1.55 -6.83 5.21
CA ASP A 52 1.70 -7.31 6.57
C ASP A 52 1.23 -8.77 6.69
N VAL A 53 2.00 -9.56 7.43
CA VAL A 53 1.82 -11.02 7.57
C VAL A 53 1.03 -11.37 8.83
N MET A 54 0.92 -10.44 9.79
CA MET A 54 0.17 -10.62 11.03
C MET A 54 -1.08 -9.74 11.05
N LEU A 55 -1.98 -10.02 10.09
CA LEU A 55 -3.36 -9.53 10.07
C LEU A 55 -4.25 -10.15 11.16
#